data_AF-A0A7C5LBB1-F1
#
_entry.id   AF-A0A7C5LBB1-F1
#
_cell.length_a   1.000
_cell.length_b   1.000
_cell.length_c   1.000
_cell.angle_alpha   90.00
_cell.angle_beta   90.00
_cell.angle_gamma   90.00
#
_symmetry.space_group_name_H-M   'P 1'
#
loop_
_entity.id
_entity.type
_entity.pdbx_description
1 polymer ?
#
loop_
_entity_poly.entity_id
_entity_poly.type
_entity_poly.pdbx_seq_one_letter_code
_entity_poly.pdbx_strand_id
1 'polypeptide(L)'
;MSDESFRTSKFHLPVDEFFSPLPIISLLGMIINDHYLKPEYHNFLTGILSDFFVLLFFPSLLTATFDTFLYFLNFLLRTITCGKIFVPYYLTKRKVWSSVIISGVILTVINTSKTFNMLYIKLLTVLDVFDFFGNFKYTMDKTDLLALLILPVSLWWGLRFVKKDGLK
;
A
#
# COMPACT_ATOMS: atom_id res chain seq x y z
N MET A 1 7.91 33.08 30.29
CA MET A 1 7.50 31.67 30.31
C MET A 1 6.38 31.49 29.28
N SER A 2 6.49 31.97 28.03
CA SER A 2 7.47 31.73 26.94
C SER A 2 7.54 30.27 26.48
N ASP A 3 7.08 30.06 25.25
CA ASP A 3 7.41 28.98 24.30
C ASP A 3 6.73 27.61 24.38
N GLU A 4 5.41 27.55 24.14
CA GLU A 4 4.74 26.32 23.64
C GLU A 4 4.04 26.48 22.28
N SER A 5 4.21 27.62 21.59
CA SER A 5 3.59 27.86 20.28
C SER A 5 4.41 27.36 19.08
N PHE A 6 5.50 26.62 19.31
CA PHE A 6 6.17 25.86 18.24
C PHE A 6 5.39 24.56 17.97
N ARG A 7 4.09 24.70 17.63
CA ARG A 7 3.39 23.68 16.86
C ARG A 7 4.11 23.61 15.53
N THR A 8 5.10 22.74 15.45
CA THR A 8 5.71 22.29 14.21
C THR A 8 4.54 21.91 13.30
N SER A 9 4.23 22.78 12.35
CA SER A 9 3.36 22.44 11.24
C SER A 9 4.14 21.36 10.50
N LYS A 10 3.94 20.10 10.90
CA LYS A 10 4.61 18.96 10.29
C LYS A 10 4.35 19.11 8.79
N PHE A 11 5.42 19.39 8.06
CA PHE A 11 5.42 19.33 6.61
C PHE A 11 5.10 17.88 6.31
N HIS A 12 3.85 17.63 5.92
CA HIS A 12 3.43 16.29 5.60
C HIS A 12 3.87 16.00 4.19
N LEU A 13 4.89 15.15 4.04
CA LEU A 13 5.31 14.70 2.73
C LEU A 13 4.26 13.72 2.19
N PRO A 14 4.10 13.61 0.87
CA PRO A 14 3.15 12.67 0.24
C PRO A 14 3.39 11.20 0.58
N VAL A 15 4.49 10.89 1.28
CA VAL A 15 4.94 9.54 1.65
C VAL A 15 4.89 9.27 3.15
N ASP A 16 4.44 10.23 3.97
CA ASP A 16 4.44 10.10 5.45
C ASP A 16 3.66 8.87 5.95
N GLU A 17 2.53 8.56 5.31
CA GLU A 17 1.72 7.39 5.66
C GLU A 17 2.48 6.08 5.39
N PHE A 18 3.23 6.02 4.29
CA PHE A 18 3.96 4.84 3.87
C PHE A 18 5.14 4.51 4.79
N PHE A 19 5.84 5.53 5.28
CA PHE A 19 6.92 5.35 6.27
C PHE A 19 6.42 5.23 7.71
N SER A 20 5.11 5.06 7.91
CA SER A 20 4.58 4.78 9.23
C SER A 20 4.95 3.36 9.69
N PRO A 21 4.89 3.08 11.01
CA PRO A 21 5.24 1.77 11.54
C PRO A 21 4.47 0.60 10.89
N LEU A 22 3.19 0.78 10.55
CA LEU A 22 2.36 -0.33 10.08
C LEU A 22 2.78 -0.88 8.70
N PRO A 23 2.95 -0.08 7.62
CA PRO A 23 3.47 -0.60 6.36
C PRO A 23 4.89 -1.16 6.49
N ILE A 24 5.75 -0.56 7.33
CA ILE A 24 7.12 -1.05 7.54
C ILE A 24 7.10 -2.43 8.21
N ILE A 25 6.34 -2.60 9.29
CA ILE A 25 6.19 -3.89 9.98
C ILE A 25 5.60 -4.93 9.01
N SER A 26 4.66 -4.53 8.15
CA SER A 26 4.05 -5.42 7.18
C SER A 26 5.05 -5.87 6.10
N LEU A 27 5.87 -4.94 5.59
CA LEU A 27 6.93 -5.25 4.65
C LEU A 27 7.96 -6.21 5.26
N LEU A 28 8.41 -5.93 6.48
CA LEU A 28 9.33 -6.81 7.21
C LEU A 28 8.71 -8.18 7.47
N GLY A 29 7.44 -8.22 7.87
CA GLY A 29 6.67 -9.44 8.09
C GLY A 29 6.57 -10.28 6.82
N MET A 30 6.32 -9.66 5.66
CA MET A 30 6.30 -10.32 4.37
C MET A 30 7.67 -10.90 4.01
N ILE A 31 8.76 -10.13 4.16
CA ILE A 31 10.12 -10.61 3.90
C ILE A 31 10.45 -11.81 4.79
N ILE A 32 10.16 -11.71 6.08
CA ILE A 32 10.41 -12.80 7.04
C ILE A 32 9.57 -14.03 6.69
N ASN A 33 8.29 -13.84 6.35
CA ASN A 33 7.39 -14.91 5.96
C ASN A 33 7.90 -15.65 4.72
N ASP A 34 8.34 -14.90 3.72
CA ASP A 34 8.74 -15.48 2.43
C ASP A 34 10.11 -16.16 2.48
N HIS A 35 11.06 -15.62 3.26
CA HIS A 35 12.42 -16.13 3.31
C HIS A 35 12.65 -17.18 4.40
N TYR A 36 11.90 -17.12 5.52
CA TYR A 36 12.11 -18.01 6.66
C TYR A 36 10.95 -18.96 6.90
N LEU A 37 9.70 -18.48 6.85
CA LEU A 37 8.55 -19.31 7.23
C LEU A 37 8.09 -20.24 6.11
N LYS A 38 8.08 -19.78 4.85
CA LYS A 38 7.67 -20.61 3.71
C LYS A 38 8.58 -21.82 3.49
N PRO A 39 9.93 -21.71 3.50
CA PRO A 39 10.81 -22.86 3.31
C PRO A 39 10.66 -23.90 4.43
N GLU A 40 10.56 -23.44 5.68
CA GLU A 40 10.55 -24.31 6.85
C GLU A 40 9.18 -24.98 7.05
N TYR A 41 8.09 -24.24 6.85
CA TYR A 41 6.77 -24.71 7.27
C TYR A 41 5.85 -25.17 6.14
N HIS A 42 6.08 -24.86 4.86
CA HIS A 42 5.26 -25.33 3.71
C HIS A 42 3.73 -25.40 3.97
N ASN A 43 3.21 -24.50 4.80
CA ASN A 43 1.88 -24.64 5.38
C ASN A 43 0.96 -23.55 4.86
N PHE A 44 -0.32 -23.90 4.76
CA PHE A 44 -1.44 -23.03 4.41
C PHE A 44 -1.44 -21.69 5.19
N LEU A 45 -0.99 -21.69 6.45
CA LEU A 45 -0.86 -20.49 7.28
C LEU A 45 0.08 -19.42 6.69
N THR A 46 1.14 -19.82 6.00
CA THR A 46 2.12 -18.88 5.41
C THR A 46 1.57 -18.14 4.19
N GLY A 47 0.58 -18.73 3.50
CA GLY A 47 -0.17 -18.09 2.41
C GLY A 47 -1.06 -16.97 2.96
N ILE A 48 -1.88 -17.29 3.95
CA ILE A 48 -2.74 -16.31 4.62
C ILE A 48 -1.93 -15.14 5.21
N LEU A 49 -0.81 -15.42 5.88
CA LEU A 49 0.05 -14.38 6.47
C LEU A 49 0.62 -13.44 5.41
N SER A 50 1.04 -13.97 4.26
CA SER A 50 1.50 -13.17 3.13
C SER A 50 0.41 -12.19 2.68
N ASP A 51 -0.81 -12.68 2.49
CA ASP A 51 -1.94 -11.87 2.04
C ASP A 51 -2.34 -10.81 3.09
N PHE A 52 -2.24 -11.14 4.37
CA PHE A 52 -2.43 -10.18 5.46
C PHE A 52 -1.42 -9.02 5.37
N PHE A 53 -0.13 -9.33 5.22
CA PHE A 53 0.90 -8.31 5.13
C PHE A 53 0.74 -7.45 3.87
N VAL A 54 0.38 -8.06 2.73
CA VAL A 54 0.09 -7.33 1.50
C VAL A 54 -1.06 -6.36 1.70
N LEU A 55 -2.17 -6.75 2.33
CA LEU A 55 -3.32 -5.87 2.54
C LEU A 55 -3.09 -4.76 3.58
N LEU A 56 -2.13 -4.93 4.49
CA LEU A 56 -1.69 -3.88 5.40
C LEU A 56 -0.74 -2.88 4.72
N PHE A 57 0.08 -3.34 3.79
CA PHE A 57 1.08 -2.54 3.10
C PHE A 57 0.53 -1.81 1.85
N PHE A 58 -0.22 -2.53 1.02
CA PHE A 58 -0.58 -2.10 -0.33
C PHE A 58 -1.48 -0.85 -0.39
N PRO A 59 -2.49 -0.66 0.49
CA PRO A 59 -3.28 0.56 0.51
C PRO A 59 -2.44 1.83 0.72
N SER A 60 -1.45 1.79 1.63
CA SER A 60 -0.55 2.91 1.90
C SER A 60 0.50 3.10 0.80
N LEU A 61 0.96 2.02 0.16
CA LEU A 61 1.78 2.11 -1.05
C LEU A 61 1.02 2.83 -2.16
N LEU A 62 -0.26 2.48 -2.35
CA LEU A 62 -1.09 3.02 -3.42
C LEU A 62 -1.40 4.50 -3.21
N THR A 63 -1.71 4.94 -1.98
CA THR A 63 -1.88 6.37 -1.67
C THR A 63 -0.59 7.15 -1.86
N ALA A 64 0.54 6.65 -1.35
CA ALA A 64 1.83 7.31 -1.51
C ALA A 64 2.29 7.40 -2.96
N THR A 65 2.08 6.34 -3.75
CA THR A 65 2.40 6.34 -5.19
C THR A 65 1.53 7.36 -5.93
N PHE A 66 0.24 7.39 -5.63
CA PHE A 66 -0.69 8.34 -6.27
C PHE A 66 -0.37 9.79 -5.90
N ASP A 67 -0.10 10.08 -4.62
CA ASP A 67 0.24 11.44 -4.17
C ASP A 67 1.60 11.90 -4.71
N THR A 68 2.58 11.00 -4.81
CA THR A 68 3.88 11.27 -5.45
C THR A 68 3.70 11.54 -6.95
N PHE A 69 2.84 10.78 -7.63
CA PHE A 69 2.52 10.99 -9.04
C PHE A 69 1.85 12.36 -9.26
N LEU A 70 0.88 12.73 -8.42
CA LEU A 70 0.25 14.05 -8.48
C LEU A 70 1.24 15.19 -8.19
N TYR A 71 2.15 14.99 -7.24
CA TYR A 71 3.23 15.94 -6.97
C TYR A 71 4.13 16.13 -8.20
N PHE A 72 4.53 15.05 -8.85
CA PHE A 72 5.33 15.10 -10.07
C PHE A 72 4.57 15.76 -11.23
N LEU A 73 3.29 15.43 -11.40
CA LEU A 73 2.44 16.03 -12.42
C LEU A 73 2.29 17.54 -12.20
N ASN A 74 2.10 17.97 -10.94
CA ASN A 74 2.10 19.39 -10.59
C ASN A 74 3.42 20.07 -10.92
N PHE A 75 4.55 19.43 -10.62
CA PHE A 75 5.86 19.95 -10.96
C PHE A 75 6.00 20.15 -12.48
N LEU A 76 5.60 19.16 -13.28
CA LEU A 76 5.65 19.24 -14.74
C LEU A 76 4.70 20.32 -15.30
N LEU A 77 3.45 20.34 -14.84
CA LEU A 77 2.44 21.32 -15.26
C LEU A 77 2.85 22.73 -14.85
N ARG A 78 3.47 22.91 -13.69
CA ARG A 78 3.95 24.21 -13.23
C ARG A 78 5.06 24.76 -14.13
N THR A 79 5.95 23.88 -14.60
CA THR A 79 6.99 24.22 -15.59
C THR A 79 6.38 24.65 -16.93
N ILE A 80 5.29 24.01 -17.37
CA ILE A 80 4.67 24.29 -18.68
C ILE A 80 3.72 25.50 -18.63
N THR A 81 2.90 25.62 -17.58
CA THR A 81 1.79 26.60 -17.49
C THR A 81 2.14 27.83 -16.64
N CYS A 82 3.43 28.09 -16.38
CA CYS A 82 3.93 29.18 -15.51
C CYS A 82 3.19 29.27 -14.17
N GLY A 83 2.81 28.12 -13.58
CA GLY A 83 2.17 28.04 -12.26
C GLY A 83 0.69 28.43 -12.16
N LYS A 84 -0.07 28.45 -13.26
CA LYS A 84 -1.53 28.73 -13.19
C LYS A 84 -2.38 27.57 -12.63
N ILE A 85 -1.88 26.33 -12.70
CA ILE A 85 -2.64 25.13 -12.30
C ILE A 85 -2.04 24.56 -11.02
N PHE A 86 -2.89 24.31 -10.03
CA PHE A 86 -2.52 23.65 -8.78
C PHE A 86 -3.44 22.46 -8.53
N VAL A 87 -2.88 21.24 -8.52
CA VAL A 87 -3.62 20.03 -8.18
C VAL A 87 -3.35 19.68 -6.72
N PRO A 88 -4.37 19.55 -5.87
CA PRO A 88 -4.17 19.14 -4.48
C PRO A 88 -3.66 17.68 -4.39
N TYR A 89 -2.48 17.49 -3.79
CA TYR A 89 -1.87 16.17 -3.60
C TYR A 89 -1.94 15.68 -2.14
N TYR A 90 -2.79 16.26 -1.30
CA TYR A 90 -2.95 15.82 0.09
C TYR A 90 -3.73 14.50 0.21
N LEU A 91 -3.42 13.76 1.27
CA LEU A 91 -4.13 12.54 1.63
C LEU A 91 -5.56 12.88 2.09
N THR A 92 -6.55 12.28 1.43
CA THR A 92 -7.97 12.48 1.77
C THR A 92 -8.60 11.18 2.22
N LYS A 93 -9.69 11.26 2.98
CA LYS A 93 -10.48 10.09 3.36
C LYS A 93 -10.90 9.27 2.14
N ARG A 94 -11.28 9.95 1.04
CA ARG A 94 -11.69 9.28 -0.21
C ARG A 94 -10.56 8.48 -0.82
N LYS A 95 -9.33 9.01 -0.85
CA LYS A 95 -8.14 8.30 -1.35
C LYS A 95 -7.86 7.03 -0.53
N VAL A 96 -7.84 7.14 0.80
CA VAL A 96 -7.63 5.98 1.69
C VAL A 96 -8.71 4.92 1.50
N TRP A 97 -9.99 5.32 1.46
CA TRP A 97 -11.08 4.39 1.20
C TRP A 97 -10.94 3.71 -0.17
N SER A 98 -10.64 4.48 -1.21
CA SER A 98 -10.45 3.93 -2.56
C SER A 98 -9.26 2.97 -2.60
N SER A 99 -8.15 3.27 -1.93
CA SER A 99 -6.98 2.40 -1.96
C SER A 99 -7.23 1.08 -1.25
N VAL A 100 -7.89 1.10 -0.10
CA VAL A 100 -8.29 -0.11 0.63
C VAL A 100 -9.23 -0.98 -0.21
N ILE A 101 -10.26 -0.38 -0.81
CA ILE A 101 -11.22 -1.10 -1.67
C ILE A 101 -10.50 -1.71 -2.89
N ILE A 102 -9.68 -0.92 -3.59
CA ILE A 102 -8.92 -1.38 -4.75
C ILE A 102 -8.01 -2.55 -4.35
N SER A 103 -7.32 -2.46 -3.21
CA SER A 103 -6.46 -3.51 -2.68
C SER A 103 -7.23 -4.81 -2.44
N GLY A 104 -8.38 -4.74 -1.77
CA GLY A 104 -9.24 -5.89 -1.52
C GLY A 104 -9.80 -6.51 -2.80
N VAL A 105 -10.22 -5.69 -3.77
CA VAL A 105 -10.71 -6.15 -5.07
C VAL A 105 -9.60 -6.86 -5.85
N ILE A 106 -8.40 -6.28 -5.92
CA ILE A 106 -7.26 -6.89 -6.60
C ILE A 106 -6.96 -8.26 -5.99
N LEU A 107 -6.88 -8.36 -4.66
CA LEU A 107 -6.64 -9.65 -4.00
C LEU A 107 -7.75 -10.66 -4.31
N THR A 108 -9.01 -10.24 -4.23
CA THR A 108 -10.17 -11.09 -4.53
C THR A 108 -10.13 -11.61 -5.97
N VAL A 109 -9.80 -10.75 -6.93
CA VAL A 109 -9.72 -11.10 -8.35
C VAL A 109 -8.55 -12.08 -8.61
N ILE A 110 -7.39 -11.83 -8.00
CA ILE A 110 -6.22 -12.71 -8.12
C ILE A 110 -6.53 -14.09 -7.53
N ASN A 111 -7.20 -14.16 -6.38
CA ASN A 111 -7.52 -15.43 -5.71
C ASN A 111 -8.72 -16.18 -6.34
N THR A 112 -9.61 -15.48 -7.03
CA THR A 112 -10.81 -16.10 -7.62
C THR A 112 -10.60 -16.53 -9.08
N SER A 113 -9.81 -15.80 -9.86
CA SER A 113 -9.73 -15.99 -11.32
C SER A 113 -8.37 -16.50 -11.78
N LYS A 114 -8.36 -17.74 -12.32
CA LYS A 114 -7.16 -18.38 -12.90
C LYS A 114 -6.44 -17.51 -13.92
N THR A 115 -7.18 -16.80 -14.76
CA THR A 115 -6.61 -15.92 -15.80
C THR A 115 -5.83 -14.76 -15.19
N PHE A 116 -6.38 -14.13 -14.16
CA PHE A 116 -5.72 -13.02 -13.47
C PHE A 116 -4.54 -13.50 -12.65
N ASN A 117 -4.63 -14.68 -12.07
CA ASN A 117 -3.50 -15.29 -11.38
C ASN A 117 -2.33 -15.58 -12.32
N MET A 118 -2.58 -16.15 -13.49
CA MET A 118 -1.55 -16.34 -14.51
C MET A 118 -0.95 -15.01 -14.98
N LEU A 119 -1.79 -13.98 -15.16
CA LEU A 119 -1.30 -12.64 -15.52
C LEU A 119 -0.41 -12.06 -14.42
N TYR A 120 -0.81 -12.22 -13.15
CA TYR A 120 -0.04 -11.80 -11.99
C TYR A 120 1.32 -12.49 -11.91
N ILE A 121 1.36 -13.82 -12.05
CA ILE A 121 2.61 -14.58 -12.09
C ILE A 121 3.50 -14.10 -13.25
N LYS A 122 2.93 -13.90 -14.46
CA LYS A 122 3.70 -13.38 -15.60
C LYS A 122 4.27 -11.99 -15.32
N LEU A 123 3.48 -11.10 -14.74
CA LEU A 123 3.94 -9.75 -14.36
C LEU A 123 5.07 -9.82 -13.33
N LEU A 124 4.94 -10.68 -12.32
CA LEU A 124 5.99 -10.91 -11.33
C LEU A 124 7.26 -11.47 -11.98
N THR A 125 7.16 -12.48 -12.84
CA THR A 125 8.32 -13.04 -13.56
C THR A 125 9.01 -11.99 -14.44
N VAL A 126 8.24 -11.08 -15.06
CA VAL A 126 8.81 -9.97 -15.85
C VAL A 126 9.49 -8.93 -14.95
N LEU A 127 8.95 -8.67 -13.76
CA LEU A 127 9.53 -7.74 -12.79
C LEU A 127 10.72 -8.33 -12.03
N ASP A 128 10.82 -9.66 -11.94
CA ASP A 128 11.92 -10.40 -11.32
C ASP A 128 13.16 -10.47 -12.24
N VAL A 129 13.50 -9.35 -12.88
CA VAL A 129 14.66 -9.21 -13.79
C VAL A 129 15.98 -9.51 -13.07
N PHE A 130 16.00 -9.39 -11.74
CA PHE A 130 17.19 -9.58 -10.91
C PHE A 130 17.18 -10.90 -10.11
N ASP A 131 16.26 -11.83 -10.39
CA ASP A 131 16.14 -13.14 -9.71
C ASP A 131 16.08 -12.99 -8.18
N PHE A 132 15.47 -11.90 -7.72
CA PHE A 132 15.44 -11.51 -6.31
C PHE A 132 14.36 -12.27 -5.55
N PHE A 133 13.37 -12.81 -6.25
CA PHE A 133 12.19 -13.41 -5.64
C PHE A 133 12.00 -14.91 -5.94
N GLY A 134 12.83 -15.51 -6.78
CA GLY A 134 12.88 -16.96 -7.02
C GLY A 134 11.61 -17.55 -7.66
N ASN A 135 11.55 -18.88 -7.77
CA ASN A 135 10.44 -19.58 -8.44
C ASN A 135 9.10 -19.39 -7.70
N PHE A 136 8.31 -18.39 -8.09
CA PHE A 136 6.96 -18.14 -7.58
C PHE A 136 6.03 -19.32 -7.90
N LYS A 137 5.82 -20.20 -6.92
CA LYS A 137 4.70 -21.14 -6.93
C LYS A 137 3.53 -20.53 -6.17
N TYR A 138 2.71 -19.75 -6.86
CA TYR A 138 1.46 -19.27 -6.30
C TYR A 138 0.38 -20.35 -6.47
N THR A 139 -0.12 -20.88 -5.35
CA THR A 139 -1.23 -21.84 -5.34
C THR A 139 -2.49 -21.09 -4.93
N MET A 140 -3.55 -21.19 -5.75
CA MET A 140 -4.79 -20.48 -5.47
C MET A 140 -5.57 -21.20 -4.38
N ASP A 141 -5.71 -20.58 -3.21
CA ASP A 141 -6.59 -21.06 -2.14
C ASP A 141 -7.72 -20.06 -1.88
N LYS A 142 -8.97 -20.53 -1.91
CA LYS A 142 -10.14 -19.67 -1.64
C LYS A 142 -10.16 -19.16 -0.20
N THR A 143 -9.47 -19.86 0.68
CA THR A 143 -9.40 -19.57 2.11
C THR A 143 -8.53 -18.33 2.38
N ASP A 144 -7.72 -17.90 1.40
CA ASP A 144 -6.93 -16.67 1.45
C ASP A 144 -7.79 -15.40 1.48
N LEU A 145 -9.07 -15.49 1.09
CA LEU A 145 -10.04 -14.40 1.26
C LEU A 145 -10.27 -14.01 2.73
N LEU A 146 -9.88 -14.86 3.69
CA LEU A 146 -9.85 -14.49 5.12
C LEU A 146 -8.92 -13.32 5.40
N ALA A 147 -7.89 -13.11 4.57
CA ALA A 147 -7.01 -11.95 4.71
C ALA A 147 -7.78 -10.61 4.58
N LEU A 148 -8.89 -10.58 3.84
CA LEU A 148 -9.73 -9.38 3.69
C LEU A 148 -10.25 -8.83 5.02
N LEU A 149 -10.30 -9.65 6.07
CA LEU A 149 -10.67 -9.23 7.42
C LEU A 149 -9.73 -8.18 8.02
N ILE A 150 -8.53 -8.00 7.46
CA ILE A 150 -7.59 -6.96 7.91
C ILE A 150 -7.81 -5.59 7.27
N LEU A 151 -8.60 -5.51 6.20
CA LEU A 151 -8.88 -4.25 5.51
C LEU A 151 -9.43 -3.16 6.44
N PRO A 152 -10.31 -3.44 7.43
CA PRO A 152 -10.73 -2.44 8.41
C PRO A 152 -9.57 -1.89 9.26
N VAL A 153 -8.57 -2.73 9.58
CA VAL A 153 -7.38 -2.30 10.33
C VAL A 153 -6.52 -1.37 9.49
N SER A 154 -6.28 -1.74 8.23
CA SER A 154 -5.55 -0.93 7.27
C SER A 154 -6.24 0.44 7.04
N LEU A 155 -7.56 0.41 6.85
CA LEU A 155 -8.38 1.62 6.72
C LEU A 155 -8.31 2.51 7.97
N TRP A 156 -8.51 1.92 9.15
CA TRP A 156 -8.45 2.65 10.41
C TRP A 156 -7.10 3.33 10.62
N TRP A 157 -6.02 2.65 10.24
CA TRP A 157 -4.68 3.21 10.30
C TRP A 157 -4.50 4.38 9.33
N GLY A 158 -4.80 4.21 8.05
CA GLY A 158 -4.66 5.27 7.04
C GLY A 158 -5.49 6.51 7.37
N LEU A 159 -6.69 6.33 7.93
CA LEU A 159 -7.54 7.44 8.38
C LEU A 159 -6.93 8.29 9.51
N ARG A 160 -5.95 7.80 10.26
CA ARG A 160 -5.22 8.58 11.28
C ARG A 160 -4.26 9.61 10.66
N PHE A 161 -3.81 9.37 9.43
CA PHE A 161 -2.90 10.25 8.69
C PHE A 161 -3.63 11.28 7.84
N VAL A 162 -4.93 11.06 7.58
CA VAL A 162 -5.76 12.06 6.95
C VAL A 162 -5.84 13.26 7.89
N LYS A 163 -5.26 14.38 7.47
CA LYS A 163 -5.39 15.67 8.16
C LYS A 163 -6.87 15.89 8.48
N LYS A 164 -7.17 16.25 9.73
CA LYS A 164 -8.46 16.87 10.03
C LYS A 164 -8.50 18.16 9.23
N ASP A 165 -9.07 18.09 8.03
CA ASP A 165 -9.59 19.26 7.32
C ASP A 165 -10.70 19.84 8.20
N GLY A 166 -10.32 20.56 9.26
CA GLY A 166 -11.11 21.68 9.71
C GLY A 166 -10.80 22.81 8.73
N LEU A 167 -11.74 23.39 7.97
CA LEU A 167 -13.12 23.66 8.35
C LEU A 167 -13.20 23.94 9.87
N LYS A 168 -12.48 24.98 10.28
CA LYS A 168 -13.11 26.02 11.06
C LYS A 168 -13.46 27.16 10.12
#